data_AF-X1MBE7-F1
#
_entry.id   AF-X1MBE7-F1
#
_cell.length_a   1.000
_cell.length_b   1.000
_cell.length_c   1.000
_cell.angle_alpha   90.00
_cell.angle_beta   90.00
_cell.angle_gamma   90.00
#
_symmetry.space_group_name_H-M   'P 1'
#
loop_
_entity.id
_entity.type
_entity.pdbx_description
1 polymer ?
#
loop_
_entity_poly.entity_id
_entity_poly.type
_entity_poly.pdbx_seq_one_letter_code
_entity_poly.pdbx_strand_id
1 'polypeptide(L)' 'GDVLIVKNGMGVEFDRIYTEKLMKEKEVKFTVDLSYGKEEFSVLTADMSFDYIKINALYHT' A
#
# COMPACT_ATOMS: atom_id res chain seq x y z
N GLY A 1 -12.81 -4.27 4.11
CA GLY A 1 -12.99 -5.53 3.38
C GLY A 1 -11.88 -5.62 2.36
N ASP A 2 -11.32 -6.80 2.13
CA ASP A 2 -10.13 -6.91 1.31
C ASP A 2 -10.49 -6.90 -0.18
N VAL A 3 -9.73 -6.16 -0.97
CA VAL A 3 -9.88 -6.11 -2.44
C VAL A 3 -8.73 -6.88 -3.07
N LEU A 4 -9.03 -7.97 -3.76
CA LEU A 4 -8.04 -8.71 -4.53
C LEU A 4 -7.77 -7.95 -5.84
N ILE A 5 -6.55 -7.43 -5.98
CA ILE A 5 -6.14 -6.67 -7.18
C ILE A 5 -5.18 -7.44 -8.09
N VAL A 6 -4.50 -8.47 -7.55
CA VAL A 6 -3.55 -9.30 -8.29
C VAL A 6 -3.78 -10.76 -7.93
N LYS A 7 -3.77 -11.64 -8.95
CA LYS A 7 -3.84 -13.09 -8.79
C LYS A 7 -2.82 -13.74 -9.72
N ASN A 8 -2.00 -14.64 -9.18
CA ASN A 8 -0.96 -15.37 -9.94
C ASN A 8 -0.04 -14.44 -10.76
N GLY A 9 0.33 -13.29 -10.20
CA GLY A 9 1.21 -12.31 -10.86
C GLY A 9 0.52 -11.46 -11.94
N MET A 10 -0.79 -11.60 -12.17
CA MET A 10 -1.54 -10.78 -13.11
C MET A 10 -2.57 -9.91 -12.39
N GLY A 11 -2.73 -8.66 -12.86
CA GLY A 11 -3.80 -7.78 -12.41
C GLY A 11 -5.16 -8.36 -12.76
N VAL A 12 -6.13 -8.25 -11.85
CA VAL A 12 -7.52 -8.65 -12.08
C VAL A 12 -8.41 -7.41 -12.15
N GLU A 13 -9.62 -7.53 -12.70
CA GLU A 13 -10.62 -6.48 -12.57
C GLU A 13 -11.09 -6.40 -11.12
N PHE A 14 -11.17 -5.17 -10.59
CA PHE A 14 -11.61 -4.89 -9.24
C PHE A 14 -12.41 -3.58 -9.19
N ASP A 15 -13.20 -3.39 -8.14
CA ASP A 15 -13.97 -2.17 -7.95
C ASP A 15 -13.05 -1.01 -7.55
N ARG A 16 -12.75 -0.16 -8.53
CA ARG A 16 -11.89 1.00 -8.37
C ARG A 16 -12.51 2.05 -7.44
N ILE A 17 -13.83 2.25 -7.49
CA ILE A 17 -14.53 3.25 -6.67
C ILE A 17 -14.49 2.83 -5.20
N TYR A 18 -14.71 1.54 -4.93
CA TYR A 18 -14.59 0.99 -3.58
C TYR A 18 -13.14 1.06 -3.07
N THR A 19 -12.17 0.72 -3.92
CA THR A 19 -10.73 0.77 -3.57
C THR A 19 -10.27 2.20 -3.27
N GLU A 20 -10.70 3.18 -4.05
CA GLU A 20 -10.39 4.60 -3.82
C GLU A 20 -10.97 5.13 -2.50
N LYS A 21 -12.08 4.55 -2.01
CA LYS A 21 -12.59 4.87 -0.66
C LYS A 21 -11.71 4.28 0.43
N LEU A 22 -11.29 3.01 0.28
CA LEU A 22 -10.36 2.36 1.21
C LEU A 22 -9.01 3.09 1.29
N MET A 23 -8.45 3.52 0.15
CA MET A 23 -7.18 4.23 0.08
C MET A 23 -7.19 5.62 0.76
N LYS A 24 -8.38 6.17 1.07
CA LYS A 24 -8.54 7.45 1.79
C LYS A 24 -8.64 7.27 3.30
N GLU A 25 -8.66 6.03 3.79
CA GLU A 25 -8.63 5.76 5.22
C GLU A 25 -7.26 6.14 5.81
N LYS A 26 -7.24 6.42 7.11
CA LYS A 26 -6.01 6.81 7.82
C LYS A 26 -4.96 5.71 7.84
N GLU A 27 -5.41 4.46 7.89
CA GLU A 27 -4.56 3.27 7.90
C GLU A 27 -4.96 2.38 6.74
N VAL A 28 -3.97 1.96 5.94
CA VAL A 28 -4.18 1.07 4.81
C VAL A 28 -3.31 -0.16 5.01
N LYS A 29 -3.93 -1.34 4.92
CA LYS A 29 -3.23 -2.62 5.02
C LYS A 29 -3.05 -3.22 3.64
N PHE A 30 -1.80 -3.55 3.30
CA PHE A 30 -1.47 -4.34 2.12
C PHE A 30 -1.05 -5.74 2.55
N THR A 31 -1.64 -6.75 1.92
CA THR A 31 -1.28 -8.15 2.11
C THR A 31 -0.79 -8.69 0.77
N VAL A 32 0.43 -9.24 0.76
CA VAL A 32 1.01 -9.88 -0.42
C VAL A 32 1.34 -11.30 -0.06
N ASP A 33 0.70 -12.25 -0.75
CA ASP A 33 1.02 -13.68 -0.66
C ASP A 33 1.92 -14.05 -1.84
N LEU A 34 3.16 -14.44 -1.54
CA LEU A 34 4.14 -14.89 -2.53
C LEU A 34 3.99 -16.37 -2.89
N SER A 35 3.16 -17.12 -2.14
CA SER A 35 2.96 -18.57 -2.28
C SER A 35 4.28 -19.37 -2.32
N TYR A 36 5.32 -18.85 -1.63
CA TYR A 36 6.67 -19.41 -1.63
C TYR A 36 7.12 -19.70 -0.19
N GLY A 37 6.55 -20.76 0.39
CA GLY A 37 6.85 -21.19 1.76
C GLY A 37 5.78 -20.79 2.77
N LYS A 38 6.18 -20.71 4.05
CA LYS A 38 5.28 -20.44 5.19
C LYS A 38 5.71 -19.25 6.06
N GLU A 39 6.80 -18.60 5.68
CA GLU A 39 7.35 -17.47 6.42
C GLU A 39 6.49 -16.23 6.18
N GLU A 40 6.33 -15.42 7.23
CA GLU A 40 5.60 -14.16 7.19
C GLU A 40 6.39 -13.06 7.89
N PHE A 41 6.24 -11.82 7.43
CA PHE A 41 6.75 -10.65 8.12
C PHE A 41 5.83 -9.46 7.88
N SER A 42 5.93 -8.45 8.74
CA SER A 42 5.13 -7.23 8.63
C SER A 42 6.02 -6.01 8.78
N VAL A 43 5.73 -4.97 7.99
CA VAL A 43 6.43 -3.69 8.03
C VAL A 43 5.40 -2.59 8.18
N LEU A 44 5.67 -1.66 9.09
CA LEU A 44 4.92 -0.41 9.21
C LEU A 44 5.65 0.67 8.43
N THR A 45 4.92 1.35 7.56
CA THR A 45 5.44 2.46 6.74
C THR A 45 4.35 3.52 6.56
N ALA A 46 4.72 4.67 6.01
CA ALA A 46 3.83 5.79 5.74
C ALA A 46 3.93 6.24 4.28
N ASP A 47 2.97 7.04 3.84
CA ASP A 47 2.98 7.64 2.52
C ASP A 47 4.10 8.70 2.38
N MET A 48 4.58 8.88 1.15
CA MET A 48 5.51 9.95 0.82
C MET A 48 4.74 11.18 0.35
N SER A 49 4.53 12.13 1.27
CA SER A 49 3.82 13.37 0.99
C SER A 49 4.74 14.49 0.45
N PHE A 50 4.16 15.48 -0.23
CA PHE A 50 4.90 16.66 -0.68
C PHE A 50 5.53 17.45 0.49
N ASP A 51 4.87 17.44 1.65
CA ASP A 51 5.38 18.15 2.83
C ASP A 51 6.59 17.44 3.42
N TYR A 52 6.65 16.10 3.35
CA TYR A 52 7.88 15.36 3.65
C TYR A 52 9.04 15.79 2.76
N ILE A 53 8.80 15.95 1.45
CA ILE A 53 9.84 16.41 0.51
C ILE A 53 10.29 17.82 0.87
N LYS A 54 9.37 18.76 1.14
CA LYS A 54 9.71 20.15 1.48
C LYS A 54 10.56 20.23 2.75
N ILE A 55 10.20 19.49 3.79
CA ILE A 55 10.94 19.51 5.07
C ILE A 55 12.39 19.03 4.86
N ASN A 56 12.59 17.93 4.15
CA ASN A 56 13.93 17.37 3.94
C ASN A 56 14.73 18.06 2.82
N ALA A 57 14.08 18.79 1.91
CA ALA A 57 14.77 19.51 0.83
C ALA A 57 15.18 20.95 1.22
N LEU A 58 14.43 21.59 2.13
CA LEU A 58 14.66 22.99 2.52
C LEU A 58 15.53 23.14 3.77
N TYR A 59 15.67 22.09 4.56
CA TYR A 59 16.53 22.08 5.74
C TYR A 59 17.63 21.04 5.53
N HIS A 60 18.90 21.43 5.75
CA HIS A 60 19.99 20.48 5.81
C HIS A 60 19.80 19.56 7.03
N THR A 61 19.37 18.34 6.78
CA THR A 61 19.33 17.22 7.73
C THR A 61 20.49 16.28 7.50
#